data_AF-A0A1M7YP50-F1
#
_entry.id   AF-A0A1M7YP50-F1
#
_cell.length_a   1.000
_cell.length_b   1.000
_cell.length_c   1.000
_cell.angle_alpha   90.00
_cell.angle_beta   90.00
_cell.angle_gamma   90.00
#
_symmetry.space_group_name_H-M   'P 1'
#
loop_
_entity.id
_entity.type
_entity.pdbx_description
1 polymer ?
#
loop_
_entity_poly.entity_id
_entity_poly.type
_entity_poly.pdbx_seq_one_letter_code
_entity_poly.pdbx_strand_id
1 'polypeptide(L)'
;MPDFIAKGKDYTNDLHDVWLAVGDIVENGGEAQISVTRRSNGSLPLLRHWRFLMRDIAKIYQDNGVTMSIRSPNGGKYEREFDEHDAHELFTYYLMPVDPETGLRKSWSRDGRENMKPASTGERVHALEKLYAYAFERGWKLSRFANSEYERYQEVQNR
;
A
#
# COMPACT_ATOMS: atom_id res chain seq x y z
N MET A 1 -29.67 4.23 17.29
CA MET A 1 -29.79 4.91 15.98
C MET A 1 -29.44 3.89 14.91
N PRO A 2 -30.16 3.80 13.79
CA PRO A 2 -29.77 2.94 12.69
C PRO A 2 -28.55 3.52 11.97
N ASP A 3 -27.45 2.77 11.95
CA ASP A 3 -26.25 3.13 11.19
C ASP A 3 -26.43 2.70 9.73
N PHE A 4 -26.49 3.67 8.82
CA PHE A 4 -26.51 3.41 7.38
C PHE A 4 -25.09 3.48 6.81
N ILE A 5 -24.62 2.39 6.21
CA ILE A 5 -23.30 2.32 5.54
C ILE A 5 -23.52 2.15 4.03
N ALA A 6 -23.47 3.25 3.28
CA ALA A 6 -23.43 3.21 1.82
C ALA A 6 -22.00 2.90 1.33
N LYS A 7 -21.86 1.95 0.39
CA LYS A 7 -20.56 1.54 -0.20
C LYS A 7 -20.60 1.67 -1.72
N GLY A 8 -20.20 2.84 -2.22
CA GLY A 8 -20.17 3.17 -3.64
C GLY A 8 -18.78 3.22 -4.26
N LYS A 9 -18.66 2.80 -5.53
CA LYS A 9 -17.45 2.98 -6.36
C LYS A 9 -17.51 4.21 -7.28
N ASP A 10 -18.71 4.73 -7.54
CA ASP A 10 -18.96 5.97 -8.29
C ASP A 10 -20.05 6.78 -7.56
N TYR A 11 -19.68 7.94 -7.04
CA TYR A 11 -20.48 8.71 -6.10
C TYR A 11 -21.70 9.42 -6.71
N THR A 12 -21.93 9.36 -8.02
CA THR A 12 -23.00 10.13 -8.67
C THR A 12 -24.37 9.51 -8.51
N ASN A 13 -24.49 8.18 -8.53
CA ASN A 13 -25.78 7.50 -8.37
C ASN A 13 -26.07 7.19 -6.88
N ASP A 14 -25.05 6.86 -6.09
CA ASP A 14 -25.21 6.52 -4.67
C ASP A 14 -25.56 7.72 -3.77
N LEU A 15 -25.22 8.96 -4.17
CA LEU A 15 -25.56 10.14 -3.37
C LEU A 15 -27.06 10.47 -3.38
N HIS A 16 -27.76 10.15 -4.48
CA HIS A 16 -29.20 10.40 -4.59
C HIS A 16 -29.99 9.51 -3.62
N ASP A 17 -29.64 8.23 -3.55
CA ASP A 17 -30.29 7.26 -2.65
C ASP A 17 -30.00 7.57 -1.18
N VAL A 18 -28.77 8.01 -0.86
CA VAL A 18 -28.42 8.51 0.48
C VAL A 18 -29.25 9.74 0.82
N TRP A 19 -29.43 10.67 -0.12
CA TRP A 19 -30.26 11.86 0.08
C TRP A 19 -31.73 11.53 0.33
N LEU A 20 -32.31 10.57 -0.40
CA LEU A 20 -33.69 10.12 -0.21
C LEU A 20 -33.87 9.48 1.17
N ALA A 21 -32.96 8.62 1.59
CA ALA A 21 -33.02 7.97 2.91
C ALA A 21 -32.87 8.97 4.06
N VAL A 22 -31.98 9.96 3.92
CA VAL A 22 -31.83 11.04 4.91
C VAL A 22 -33.09 11.91 4.94
N GLY A 23 -33.67 12.22 3.78
CA GLY A 23 -34.93 12.98 3.67
C GLY A 23 -36.06 12.32 4.44
N ASP A 24 -36.28 11.02 4.25
CA ASP A 24 -37.33 10.25 4.94
C ASP A 24 -37.13 10.23 6.47
N ILE A 25 -35.89 10.10 6.95
CA ILE A 25 -35.60 10.13 8.39
C ILE A 25 -35.94 11.50 8.99
N VAL A 26 -35.57 12.59 8.33
CA VAL A 26 -35.80 13.96 8.81
C VAL A 26 -37.28 14.33 8.73
N GLU A 27 -37.99 13.94 7.66
CA GLU A 27 -39.42 14.19 7.49
C GLU A 27 -40.26 13.47 8.57
N ASN A 28 -39.80 12.32 9.04
CA ASN A 28 -40.43 11.59 10.14
C ASN A 28 -39.96 12.04 11.55
N GLY A 29 -39.27 13.19 11.65
CA GLY A 29 -38.85 13.79 12.92
C GLY A 29 -37.62 13.14 13.57
N GLY A 30 -36.86 12.36 12.81
CA GLY A 30 -35.59 11.76 13.24
C GLY A 30 -34.39 12.67 12.97
N GLU A 31 -33.29 12.39 13.65
CA GLU A 31 -31.98 13.01 13.37
C GLU A 31 -31.10 12.03 12.59
N ALA A 32 -30.51 12.50 11.49
CA ALA A 32 -29.59 11.72 10.66
C ALA A 32 -28.17 12.31 10.76
N GLN A 33 -27.19 11.46 11.08
CA GLN A 33 -25.78 11.81 11.06
C GLN A 33 -25.09 11.17 9.85
N ILE A 34 -24.55 11.98 8.95
CA ILE A 34 -23.81 11.50 7.77
C ILE A 34 -22.32 11.56 8.08
N SER A 35 -21.64 10.41 8.01
CA SER A 35 -20.17 10.35 8.06
C SER A 35 -19.61 9.91 6.71
N VAL A 36 -18.87 10.79 6.05
CA VAL A 36 -18.21 10.49 4.78
C VAL A 36 -16.79 9.99 5.06
N THR A 37 -16.59 8.68 5.04
CA THR A 37 -15.24 8.10 5.11
C THR A 37 -14.70 7.92 3.70
N ARG A 38 -13.80 8.81 3.26
CA ARG A 38 -13.05 8.60 2.02
C ARG A 38 -12.10 7.43 2.25
N ARG A 39 -12.47 6.24 1.76
CA ARG A 39 -11.53 5.11 1.73
C ARG A 39 -10.41 5.46 0.77
N SER A 40 -9.33 6.02 1.32
CA SER A 40 -8.00 6.07 0.72
C SER A 40 -7.48 4.63 0.61
N ASN A 41 -8.11 3.87 -0.28
CA ASN A 41 -7.66 2.54 -0.65
C ASN A 41 -6.30 2.75 -1.31
N GLY A 42 -5.22 2.53 -0.55
CA GLY A 42 -3.86 2.83 -0.97
C GLY A 42 -3.64 2.39 -2.41
N SER A 43 -3.15 3.32 -3.21
CA SER A 43 -3.44 3.30 -4.63
C SER A 43 -2.74 2.12 -5.30
N LEU A 44 -3.54 1.34 -6.04
CA LEU A 44 -3.04 0.23 -6.86
C LEU A 44 -1.85 0.66 -7.74
N PRO A 45 -1.80 1.90 -8.29
CA PRO A 45 -0.61 2.42 -8.96
C PRO A 45 0.66 2.40 -8.11
N LEU A 46 0.63 2.89 -6.85
CA LEU A 46 1.82 2.86 -5.99
C LEU A 46 2.27 1.43 -5.67
N LEU A 47 1.33 0.51 -5.44
CA LEU A 47 1.67 -0.91 -5.25
C LEU A 47 2.29 -1.54 -6.50
N ARG A 48 1.79 -1.19 -7.69
CA ARG A 48 2.37 -1.66 -8.97
C ARG A 48 3.78 -1.11 -9.16
N HIS A 49 4.00 0.17 -8.87
CA HIS A 49 5.31 0.79 -8.91
C HIS A 49 6.27 0.11 -7.93
N TRP A 50 5.86 -0.09 -6.68
CA TRP A 50 6.66 -0.83 -5.69
C TRP A 50 7.06 -2.22 -6.20
N ARG A 51 6.10 -3.02 -6.65
CA ARG A 51 6.37 -4.37 -7.19
C ARG A 51 7.27 -4.36 -8.42
N PHE A 52 7.14 -3.34 -9.26
CA PHE A 52 8.04 -3.14 -10.40
C PHE A 52 9.49 -2.94 -9.94
N LEU A 53 9.72 -2.08 -8.95
CA LEU A 53 11.06 -1.86 -8.39
C LEU A 53 11.62 -3.09 -7.67
N MET A 54 10.77 -3.88 -7.00
CA MET A 54 11.22 -5.11 -6.34
C MET A 54 11.82 -6.12 -7.33
N ARG A 55 11.40 -6.12 -8.60
CA ARG A 55 12.00 -6.95 -9.65
C ARG A 55 13.41 -6.49 -10.01
N ASP A 56 13.63 -5.18 -10.12
CA ASP A 56 14.96 -4.63 -10.36
C ASP A 56 15.90 -4.97 -9.20
N ILE A 57 15.42 -4.81 -7.96
CA ILE A 57 16.18 -5.15 -6.76
C ILE A 57 16.52 -6.63 -6.73
N ALA A 58 15.54 -7.51 -6.99
CA ALA A 58 15.78 -8.94 -7.04
C ALA A 58 16.90 -9.28 -8.03
N LYS A 59 16.84 -8.70 -9.24
CA LYS A 59 17.89 -8.86 -10.24
C LYS A 59 19.25 -8.36 -9.75
N ILE A 60 19.33 -7.19 -9.12
CA ILE A 60 20.58 -6.67 -8.56
C ILE A 60 21.14 -7.62 -7.49
N TYR A 61 20.30 -8.19 -6.63
CA TYR A 61 20.72 -9.14 -5.61
C TYR A 61 21.21 -10.45 -6.23
N GLN A 62 20.51 -10.96 -7.24
CA GLN A 62 20.93 -12.14 -8.01
C GLN A 62 22.27 -11.91 -8.72
N ASP A 63 22.46 -10.76 -9.37
CA ASP A 63 23.70 -10.40 -10.06
C ASP A 63 24.89 -10.30 -9.06
N ASN A 64 24.60 -10.03 -7.78
CA ASN A 64 25.57 -10.05 -6.69
C ASN A 64 25.71 -11.43 -6.00
N GLY A 65 25.06 -12.46 -6.52
CA GLY A 65 25.15 -13.84 -6.02
C GLY A 65 24.37 -14.09 -4.73
N VAL A 66 23.39 -13.24 -4.38
CA VAL A 66 22.58 -13.46 -3.17
C VAL A 66 21.58 -14.59 -3.39
N THR A 67 21.59 -15.56 -2.48
CA THR A 67 20.68 -16.70 -2.46
C THR A 67 19.84 -16.71 -1.18
N MET A 68 18.67 -17.35 -1.26
CA MET A 68 17.80 -17.61 -0.12
C MET A 68 17.83 -19.08 0.23
N SER A 69 18.08 -19.37 1.51
CA SER A 69 17.96 -20.74 2.00
C SER A 69 16.54 -21.04 2.43
N ILE A 70 15.97 -22.11 1.88
CA ILE A 70 14.70 -22.65 2.32
C ILE A 70 14.94 -23.93 3.10
N ARG A 71 14.35 -23.99 4.28
CA ARG A 71 14.25 -25.20 5.08
C ARG A 71 12.90 -25.85 4.80
N SER A 72 12.93 -27.03 4.21
CA SER A 72 11.72 -27.84 4.06
C SER A 72 11.24 -28.35 5.42
N PRO A 73 9.93 -28.62 5.58
CA PRO A 73 9.39 -29.26 6.78
C PRO A 73 10.07 -30.59 7.12
N ASN A 74 10.61 -31.26 6.11
CA ASN A 74 11.24 -32.58 6.20
C ASN A 74 12.72 -32.50 6.60
N GLY A 75 13.22 -31.31 6.95
CA GLY A 75 14.60 -31.09 7.40
C GLY A 75 15.62 -30.86 6.28
N GLY A 76 15.25 -31.06 5.01
CA GLY A 76 16.09 -30.72 3.86
C GLY A 76 16.27 -29.21 3.72
N LYS A 77 17.50 -28.78 3.40
CA LYS A 77 17.86 -27.38 3.10
C LYS A 77 18.19 -27.29 1.62
N TYR A 78 17.55 -26.38 0.90
CA TYR A 78 17.93 -26.05 -0.47
C TYR A 78 18.07 -24.54 -0.61
N GLU A 79 18.86 -24.12 -1.59
CA GLU A 79 19.07 -22.72 -1.91
C GLU A 79 18.34 -22.39 -3.21
N ARG A 80 17.76 -21.21 -3.27
CA ARG A 80 17.19 -20.64 -4.49
C ARG A 80 17.69 -19.22 -4.68
N GLU A 81 17.56 -18.71 -5.89
CA GLU A 81 17.81 -17.31 -6.21
C GLU A 81 16.87 -16.39 -5.43
N PHE A 82 17.38 -15.25 -4.99
CA PHE A 82 16.61 -14.18 -4.34
C PHE A 82 15.63 -13.56 -5.34
N ASP A 83 14.32 -13.57 -5.04
CA ASP A 83 13.27 -13.17 -5.99
C ASP A 83 12.59 -11.83 -5.61
N GLU A 84 11.62 -11.38 -6.42
CA GLU A 84 10.90 -10.14 -6.13
C GLU A 84 10.03 -10.21 -4.86
N HIS A 85 9.67 -11.41 -4.40
CA HIS A 85 8.93 -11.59 -3.17
C HIS A 85 9.84 -11.41 -1.95
N ASP A 86 11.06 -11.93 -2.01
CA ASP A 86 12.07 -11.68 -0.97
C ASP A 86 12.42 -10.19 -0.89
N ALA A 87 12.61 -9.54 -2.05
CA ALA A 87 12.81 -8.10 -2.11
C ALA A 87 11.63 -7.36 -1.46
N HIS A 88 10.40 -7.77 -1.79
CA HIS A 88 9.19 -7.19 -1.21
C HIS A 88 9.18 -7.29 0.31
N GLU A 89 9.42 -8.46 0.88
CA GLU A 89 9.40 -8.66 2.32
C GLU A 89 10.54 -7.90 3.02
N LEU A 90 11.76 -7.99 2.47
CA LEU A 90 12.95 -7.32 2.99
C LEU A 90 12.74 -5.80 3.06
N PHE A 91 12.37 -5.18 1.93
CA PHE A 91 12.23 -3.73 1.86
C PHE A 91 10.96 -3.22 2.51
N THR A 92 9.88 -4.01 2.57
CA THR A 92 8.71 -3.64 3.37
C THR A 92 9.07 -3.64 4.86
N TYR A 93 9.82 -4.64 5.33
CA TYR A 93 10.29 -4.67 6.72
C TYR A 93 11.22 -3.49 7.03
N TYR A 94 12.17 -3.21 6.13
CA TYR A 94 13.19 -2.18 6.35
C TYR A 94 12.64 -0.75 6.24
N LEU A 95 11.75 -0.48 5.28
CA LEU A 95 11.31 0.88 4.94
C LEU A 95 9.94 1.25 5.49
N MET A 96 9.13 0.27 5.91
CA MET A 96 7.83 0.49 6.52
C MET A 96 7.81 -0.08 7.95
N PRO A 97 8.24 0.72 8.94
CA PRO A 97 8.28 0.27 10.32
C PRO A 97 6.88 -0.01 10.86
N VAL A 98 6.84 -0.80 11.92
CA VAL A 98 5.64 -1.06 12.73
C VAL A 98 5.02 0.26 13.18
N ASP A 99 3.70 0.28 13.25
CA ASP A 99 2.98 1.40 13.85
C ASP A 99 3.30 1.52 15.34
N PRO A 100 3.88 2.64 15.81
CA PRO A 100 4.22 2.80 17.22
C PRO A 100 2.99 2.83 18.13
N GLU A 101 1.82 3.22 17.63
CA GLU A 101 0.60 3.32 18.43
C GLU A 101 -0.09 1.97 18.60
N THR A 102 -0.21 1.21 17.51
CA THR A 102 -0.97 -0.05 17.49
C THR A 102 -0.09 -1.30 17.58
N GLY A 103 1.22 -1.18 17.37
CA GLY A 103 2.12 -2.32 17.26
C GLY A 103 1.93 -3.17 15.99
N LEU A 104 1.05 -2.76 15.07
CA LEU A 104 0.73 -3.53 13.86
C LEU A 104 1.76 -3.29 12.75
N ARG A 105 2.12 -4.35 12.03
CA ARG A 105 2.98 -4.24 10.84
C ARG A 105 2.24 -3.52 9.73
N LYS A 106 2.82 -2.45 9.18
CA LYS A 106 2.25 -1.75 8.04
C LYS A 106 2.41 -2.61 6.78
N SER A 107 1.41 -2.57 5.91
CA SER A 107 1.40 -3.38 4.69
C SER A 107 1.02 -2.57 3.46
N TRP A 108 1.51 -3.03 2.30
CA TRP A 108 1.10 -2.54 0.99
C TRP A 108 -0.30 -3.02 0.58
N SER A 109 -0.89 -3.94 1.34
CA SER A 109 -2.25 -4.44 1.11
C SER A 109 -3.27 -3.31 1.22
N ARG A 110 -4.36 -3.43 0.48
CA ARG A 110 -5.51 -2.51 0.61
C ARG A 110 -6.32 -2.84 1.86
N ASP A 111 -6.43 -4.14 2.14
CA ASP A 111 -7.17 -4.68 3.26
C ASP A 111 -6.17 -5.11 4.33
N GLY A 112 -6.46 -4.76 5.59
CA GLY A 112 -5.66 -5.22 6.71
C GLY A 112 -5.69 -6.75 6.78
N ARG A 113 -4.70 -7.32 7.47
CA ARG A 113 -4.65 -8.75 7.78
C ARG A 113 -4.44 -8.90 9.27
N GLU A 114 -4.59 -10.12 9.78
CA GLU A 114 -4.23 -10.40 11.17
C GLU A 114 -2.80 -9.90 11.46
N ASN A 115 -2.64 -9.09 12.52
CA ASN A 115 -1.40 -8.42 12.89
C ASN A 115 -0.83 -7.40 11.88
N MET A 116 -1.61 -6.97 10.88
CA MET A 116 -1.18 -5.99 9.88
C MET A 116 -2.23 -4.92 9.60
N LYS A 117 -1.78 -3.66 9.50
CA LYS A 117 -2.61 -2.55 9.05
C LYS A 117 -2.25 -2.12 7.62
N PRO A 118 -3.20 -1.67 6.78
CA PRO A 118 -2.89 -1.01 5.52
C PRO A 118 -2.08 0.26 5.78
N ALA A 119 -0.98 0.43 5.06
CA ALA A 119 -0.27 1.70 5.04
C ALA A 119 -1.10 2.74 4.28
N SER A 120 -1.14 3.96 4.81
CA SER A 120 -1.69 5.13 4.14
C SER A 120 -0.89 5.46 2.88
N THR A 121 -1.45 6.31 2.02
CA THR A 121 -0.77 6.76 0.80
C THR A 121 0.54 7.49 1.11
N GLY A 122 0.56 8.36 2.11
CA GLY A 122 1.77 9.08 2.51
C GLY A 122 2.88 8.15 2.99
N GLU A 123 2.54 7.12 3.78
CA GLU A 123 3.52 6.12 4.23
C GLU A 123 4.10 5.30 3.07
N ARG A 124 3.30 5.00 2.05
CA ARG A 124 3.76 4.30 0.83
C ARG A 124 4.67 5.18 -0.04
N VAL A 125 4.30 6.46 -0.22
CA VAL A 125 5.13 7.43 -0.94
C VAL A 125 6.47 7.59 -0.22
N HIS A 126 6.45 7.73 1.09
CA HIS A 126 7.67 7.85 1.89
C HIS A 126 8.54 6.58 1.84
N ALA A 127 7.94 5.40 1.80
CA ALA A 127 8.68 4.15 1.58
C ALA A 127 9.36 4.11 0.19
N LEU A 128 8.71 4.62 -0.87
CA LEU A 128 9.33 4.75 -2.19
C LEU A 128 10.48 5.74 -2.20
N GLU A 129 10.33 6.90 -1.56
CA GLU A 129 11.42 7.89 -1.42
C GLU A 129 12.64 7.28 -0.74
N LYS A 130 12.44 6.59 0.39
CA LYS A 130 13.52 5.89 1.10
C LYS A 130 14.17 4.82 0.24
N LEU A 131 13.39 4.11 -0.58
CA LEU A 131 13.93 3.10 -1.49
C LEU A 131 14.82 3.75 -2.56
N TYR A 132 14.39 4.87 -3.15
CA TYR A 132 15.19 5.59 -4.12
C TYR A 132 16.48 6.16 -3.50
N ALA A 133 16.41 6.71 -2.29
CA ALA A 133 17.59 7.15 -1.56
C ALA A 133 18.57 5.98 -1.30
N TYR A 134 18.05 4.84 -0.82
CA TYR A 134 18.83 3.64 -0.58
C TYR A 134 19.53 3.12 -1.84
N ALA A 135 18.84 3.13 -2.97
CA ALA A 135 19.39 2.74 -4.26
C ALA A 135 20.45 3.74 -4.75
N PHE A 136 20.20 5.04 -4.60
CA PHE A 136 21.15 6.10 -4.96
C PHE A 136 22.46 5.97 -4.17
N GLU A 137 22.39 5.77 -2.85
CA GLU A 137 23.57 5.57 -1.99
C GLU A 137 24.44 4.38 -2.41
N ARG A 138 23.85 3.37 -3.05
CA ARG A 138 24.54 2.16 -3.53
C ARG A 138 24.92 2.23 -5.01
N GLY A 139 24.62 3.34 -5.68
CA GLY A 139 24.81 3.49 -7.12
C GLY A 139 23.94 2.54 -7.95
N TRP A 140 22.83 2.05 -7.39
CA TRP A 140 21.91 1.16 -8.09
C TRP A 140 21.02 1.94 -9.06
N LYS A 141 20.91 1.42 -10.28
CA LYS A 141 20.03 1.96 -11.31
C LYS A 141 18.71 1.21 -11.28
N LEU A 142 17.70 1.82 -10.66
CA LEU A 142 16.33 1.32 -10.72
C LEU A 142 15.63 1.80 -11.99
N SER A 143 14.80 0.95 -12.58
CA SER A 143 14.02 1.26 -13.77
C SER A 143 12.98 2.34 -13.45
N ARG A 144 12.68 3.20 -14.43
CA ARG A 144 11.59 4.18 -14.32
C ARG A 144 10.25 3.53 -14.59
N PHE A 145 9.27 3.79 -13.74
CA PHE A 145 7.88 3.42 -13.96
C PHE A 145 7.12 4.63 -14.52
N ALA A 146 6.91 4.66 -15.84
CA ALA A 146 6.33 5.81 -16.51
C ALA A 146 4.89 6.11 -16.05
N ASN A 147 4.54 7.40 -15.95
CA ASN A 147 3.21 7.89 -15.56
C ASN A 147 2.76 7.37 -14.18
N SER A 148 3.73 7.21 -13.27
CA SER A 148 3.42 6.72 -11.93
C SER A 148 2.59 7.75 -11.15
N GLU A 149 1.76 7.27 -10.23
CA GLU A 149 1.12 8.17 -9.25
C GLU A 149 2.16 8.84 -8.35
N TYR A 150 3.30 8.18 -8.14
CA TYR A 150 4.46 8.73 -7.43
C TYR A 150 5.03 9.98 -8.10
N GLU A 151 5.25 9.94 -9.42
CA GLU A 151 5.72 11.10 -10.21
C GLU A 151 4.76 12.29 -10.04
N ARG A 152 3.45 12.05 -10.11
CA ARG A 152 2.44 13.09 -9.87
C ARG A 152 2.50 13.67 -8.47
N TYR A 153 2.74 12.85 -7.44
CA TYR A 153 2.91 13.33 -6.07
C TYR A 153 4.16 14.21 -5.92
N GLN A 154 5.29 13.84 -6.56
CA GLN A 154 6.49 14.66 -6.54
C GLN A 154 6.29 16.01 -7.26
N GLU A 155 5.56 16.02 -8.37
CA GLU A 155 5.23 17.26 -9.11
C GLU A 155 4.37 18.22 -8.29
N VAL A 156 3.45 17.70 -7.46
CA VAL A 156 2.60 18.52 -6.58
C VAL A 156 3.40 19.09 -5.41
N GLN A 157 4.32 18.32 -4.82
CA GLN A 157 5.13 18.80 -3.68
C GLN A 157 6.17 19.85 -4.07
N ASN A 158 6.62 19.87 -5.34
CA ASN A 158 7.61 20.81 -5.85
C ASN A 158 7.00 22.12 -6.41
N ARG A 159 5.70 22.35 -6.21
CA ARG A 159 5.00 23.60 -6.54
C ARG A 159 4.68 24.39 -5.29
#